data_AF-A0A2V1NHU0-F1
#
_entry.id   AF-A0A2V1NHU0-F1
#
_cell.length_a   1.000
_cell.length_b   1.000
_cell.length_c   1.000
_cell.angle_alpha   90.00
_cell.angle_beta   90.00
_cell.angle_gamma   90.00
#
_symmetry.space_group_name_H-M   'P 1'
#
loop_
_entity.id
_entity.type
_entity.pdbx_description
1 polymer ?
#
loop_
_entity_poly.entity_id
_entity_poly.type
_entity_poly.pdbx_seq_one_letter_code
_entity_poly.pdbx_strand_id
1 'polypeptide(L)' 'MNALDQLSVIGLVLAAVLLLMACVKTDRVRAWRARFNPRGEELPDSAFITVRILFVLLAGLMIYMAIDGFAISSRQ' A
#
# COMPACT_ATOMS: atom_id res chain seq x y z
N MET A 1 -14.66 -20.02 0.77
CA MET A 1 -14.59 -18.60 0.36
C MET A 1 -15.02 -18.51 -1.08
N ASN A 2 -15.98 -17.65 -1.38
CA ASN A 2 -16.31 -17.33 -2.76
C ASN A 2 -15.22 -16.39 -3.36
N ALA A 3 -15.28 -16.13 -4.66
CA ALA A 3 -14.28 -15.30 -5.34
C ALA A 3 -14.21 -13.86 -4.77
N LEU A 4 -15.35 -13.32 -4.31
CA LEU A 4 -15.45 -11.98 -3.74
C LEU A 4 -14.76 -11.88 -2.38
N ASP A 5 -14.91 -12.89 -1.52
CA ASP A 5 -14.21 -13.00 -0.25
C ASP A 5 -12.69 -13.10 -0.47
N GLN A 6 -12.27 -13.93 -1.44
CA GLN A 6 -10.85 -14.10 -1.76
C GLN A 6 -10.22 -12.79 -2.24
N LEU A 7 -10.90 -12.07 -3.13
CA LEU A 7 -10.44 -10.77 -3.61
C LEU A 7 -10.36 -9.75 -2.46
N SER A 8 -11.36 -9.73 -1.58
CA SER A 8 -11.41 -8.83 -0.42
C SER A 8 -10.26 -9.10 0.56
N VAL A 9 -9.98 -10.37 0.85
CA VAL A 9 -8.84 -10.76 1.70
C VAL A 9 -7.50 -10.35 1.07
N ILE A 10 -7.29 -10.62 -0.22
CA ILE A 10 -6.07 -10.21 -0.93
C ILE A 10 -5.92 -8.68 -0.91
N GLY A 11 -7.01 -7.94 -1.16
CA GLY A 11 -7.03 -6.48 -1.08
C GLY A 11 -6.64 -5.95 0.30
N LEU A 12 -7.12 -6.58 1.39
CA LEU A 12 -6.74 -6.22 2.75
C LEU A 12 -5.26 -6.51 3.06
N VAL A 13 -4.74 -7.66 2.59
CA VAL A 13 -3.31 -7.96 2.73
C VAL A 13 -2.47 -6.92 2.01
N LEU A 14 -2.86 -6.53 0.79
CA LEU A 14 -2.16 -5.49 0.03
C LEU A 14 -2.25 -4.11 0.72
N ALA A 15 -3.43 -3.75 1.25
CA ALA A 15 -3.60 -2.53 2.03
C ALA A 15 -2.69 -2.49 3.26
N ALA A 16 -2.56 -3.60 3.99
CA ALA A 16 -1.65 -3.70 5.12
C ALA A 16 -0.18 -3.49 4.69
N VAL A 17 0.25 -4.09 3.58
CA VAL A 17 1.60 -3.88 3.02
C VAL A 17 1.83 -2.42 2.63
N LEU A 18 0.85 -1.76 2.00
CA LEU A 18 0.95 -0.35 1.64
C LEU A 18 1.08 0.55 2.86
N LEU A 19 0.32 0.31 3.92
CA LEU A 19 0.43 1.06 5.18
C LEU A 19 1.79 0.85 5.84
N LEU A 20 2.31 -0.38 5.85
CA LEU A 20 3.65 -0.65 6.35
C LEU A 20 4.71 0.12 5.55
N MET A 21 4.59 0.13 4.21
CA MET A 21 5.50 0.87 3.34
C MET A 21 5.41 2.39 3.56
N ALA A 22 4.21 2.94 3.81
CA ALA A 22 4.04 4.36 4.14
C ALA A 22 4.77 4.76 5.42
N CYS A 23 4.90 3.84 6.38
CA CYS A 23 5.60 4.06 7.65
C CYS A 23 7.13 3.86 7.57
N VAL A 24 7.68 3.44 6.43
CA VAL A 24 9.13 3.23 6.30
C VAL A 24 9.86 4.59 6.32
N LYS A 25 10.92 4.68 7.13
CA LYS A 25 11.78 5.86 7.22
C LYS A 25 12.42 6.17 5.87
N THR A 26 12.50 7.46 5.53
CA THR A 26 13.07 7.92 4.26
C THR A 26 14.51 7.44 4.08
N ASP A 27 15.33 7.50 5.13
CA ASP A 27 16.72 7.02 5.09
C ASP A 27 16.83 5.54 4.75
N ARG A 28 15.87 4.74 5.22
CA ARG A 28 15.82 3.30 4.90
C ARG A 28 15.50 3.10 3.43
N VAL A 29 14.55 3.86 2.86
CA VAL A 29 14.22 3.82 1.43
C VAL A 29 15.40 4.30 0.58
N ARG A 30 16.09 5.38 0.99
CA ARG A 30 17.32 5.86 0.32
C ARG A 30 18.41 4.80 0.33
N ALA A 31 18.65 4.13 1.45
CA ALA A 31 19.62 3.05 1.56
C ALA A 31 19.26 1.84 0.69
N TRP A 32 17.98 1.45 0.62
CA TRP A 32 17.53 0.43 -0.31
C TRP A 32 17.79 0.84 -1.75
N ARG A 33 17.45 2.08 -2.11
CA ARG A 33 17.65 2.60 -3.47
C ARG A 33 19.12 2.64 -3.86
N ALA A 34 20.01 3.06 -2.95
CA ALA A 34 21.45 3.09 -3.19
C ALA A 34 22.04 1.69 -3.43
N ARG A 35 21.48 0.63 -2.81
CA ARG A 35 21.89 -0.75 -3.06
C ARG A 35 21.50 -1.24 -4.45
N PHE A 36 20.32 -0.86 -4.95
CA PHE A 36 19.83 -1.29 -6.26
C PHE A 36 20.30 -0.41 -7.41
N ASN A 37 20.45 0.90 -7.19
CA ASN A 37 20.91 1.86 -8.16
C ASN A 37 21.87 2.88 -7.51
N PRO A 38 23.16 2.53 -7.39
CA PRO A 38 24.17 3.38 -6.75
C PRO A 38 24.39 4.73 -7.45
N ARG A 39 24.08 4.82 -8.75
CA ARG A 39 24.28 6.03 -9.57
C ARG A 39 23.00 6.87 -9.73
N GLY A 40 21.91 6.48 -9.06
CA GLY A 40 20.64 7.20 -9.17
C GLY A 40 20.70 8.57 -8.51
N GLU A 41 20.21 9.60 -9.19
CA GLU A 41 20.09 10.96 -8.68
C GLU A 41 19.19 11.03 -7.44
N GLU A 42 19.58 11.78 -6.41
CA GLU A 42 18.86 11.83 -5.14
C GLU A 42 17.42 12.35 -5.32
N LEU A 43 16.46 11.64 -4.73
CA LEU A 43 15.06 12.06 -4.77
C LEU A 43 14.85 13.21 -3.77
N PRO A 44 14.02 14.22 -4.11
CA PRO A 44 13.63 15.26 -3.17
C PRO A 44 12.74 14.69 -2.07
N ASP A 45 12.73 15.31 -0.89
CA ASP A 45 11.92 14.86 0.24
C ASP A 45 10.42 14.88 -0.05
N SER A 46 9.97 15.79 -0.91
CA SER A 46 8.60 15.87 -1.39
C SER A 46 8.14 14.58 -2.07
N ALA A 47 9.02 13.90 -2.83
CA ALA A 47 8.67 12.65 -3.50
C ALA A 47 8.30 11.54 -2.49
N PHE A 48 9.02 11.46 -1.37
CA PHE A 48 8.72 10.48 -0.33
C PHE A 48 7.41 10.79 0.39
N ILE A 49 7.12 12.07 0.64
CA ILE A 49 5.84 12.50 1.23
C ILE A 49 4.67 12.15 0.29
N THR A 50 4.80 12.49 -0.99
CA THR A 50 3.78 12.18 -2.00
C THR A 50 3.47 10.69 -2.08
N VAL A 51 4.51 9.84 -2.10
CA VAL A 51 4.33 8.38 -2.13
C VAL A 51 3.66 7.86 -0.86
N ARG A 52 3.99 8.40 0.32
CA ARG A 52 3.31 8.03 1.57
C ARG A 52 1.82 8.34 1.53
N ILE A 53 1.46 9.54 1.07
CA ILE A 53 0.07 9.95 0.91
C ILE A 53 -0.63 9.00 -0.07
N LEU A 54 -0.01 8.71 -1.20
CA LEU A 54 -0.55 7.79 -2.20
C LEU A 54 -0.80 6.39 -1.62
N PHE A 55 0.16 5.82 -0.89
CA PHE A 55 0.00 4.51 -0.25
C PHE A 55 -1.13 4.49 0.77
N VAL A 56 -1.25 5.53 1.60
CA VAL A 56 -2.34 5.63 2.58
C VAL A 56 -3.71 5.74 1.91
N LEU A 57 -3.82 6.56 0.84
CA LEU A 57 -5.08 6.71 0.09
C LEU A 57 -5.49 5.39 -0.59
N LEU A 58 -4.56 4.71 -1.26
CA LEU A 58 -4.81 3.43 -1.90
C LEU A 58 -5.18 2.33 -0.89
N ALA A 59 -4.51 2.30 0.26
CA ALA A 59 -4.86 1.38 1.33
C ALA A 59 -6.26 1.65 1.87
N GLY A 60 -6.61 2.91 2.12
CA GLY A 60 -7.95 3.31 2.56
C GLY A 60 -9.03 2.88 1.57
N LEU A 61 -8.79 3.07 0.27
CA LEU A 61 -9.71 2.64 -0.78
C LEU A 61 -9.90 1.13 -0.80
N MET A 62 -8.81 0.35 -0.70
CA MET A 62 -8.89 -1.11 -0.65
C MET A 62 -9.61 -1.63 0.59
N ILE A 63 -9.41 -1.01 1.75
CA ILE A 63 -10.13 -1.34 2.98
C ILE A 63 -11.64 -1.06 2.80
N TYR A 64 -11.99 0.10 2.26
CA TYR A 64 -13.39 0.46 1.99
C TYR A 64 -14.05 -0.56 1.04
N MET A 65 -13.40 -0.88 -0.08
CA MET A 65 -13.92 -1.86 -1.03
C MET A 65 -14.03 -3.27 -0.43
N ALA A 66 -13.11 -3.68 0.43
CA ALA A 66 -13.19 -4.98 1.10
C ALA A 66 -14.36 -5.06 2.10
N ILE A 67 -14.61 -3.99 2.86
CA ILE A 67 -15.77 -3.91 3.77
C ILE A 67 -17.07 -4.03 2.98
N ASP A 68 -17.20 -3.28 1.88
CA ASP A 68 -18.37 -3.35 1.01
C ASP A 68 -18.52 -4.73 0.35
N GLY A 69 -17.41 -5.31 -0.11
CA GLY A 69 -17.36 -6.66 -0.68
C GLY A 69 -17.85 -7.74 0.28
N PHE A 70 -17.41 -7.72 1.55
CA PHE A 70 -17.92 -8.66 2.56
C PHE A 70 -19.39 -8.40 2.92
N ALA A 71 -19.82 -7.13 2.94
CA ALA A 71 -21.23 -6.78 3.18
C ALA A 71 -22.15 -7.31 2.07
N ILE A 72 -21.66 -7.37 0.82
CA ILE A 72 -22.39 -7.98 -0.31
C ILE A 72 -22.35 -9.50 -0.22
N SER A 73 -21.17 -10.08 0.01
CA SER A 73 -20.97 -11.53 0.12
C SER A 73 -21.84 -12.18 1.19
N SER A 74 -22.00 -11.52 2.35
CA SER A 74 -22.83 -12.00 3.47
C SER A 74 -24.34 -11.99 3.23
N ARG A 75 -24.82 -11.36 2.15
CA ARG A 75 -26.25 -11.33 1.77
C ARG A 75 -26.62 -12.39 0.73
N GLN A 76 -25.65 -13.09 0.16
CA GLN A 76 -25.84 -14.16 -0.82
C GLN A 76 -25.83 -15.53 -0.13
#